data_AF-A0A917RKQ0-F1
#
_entry.id   AF-A0A917RKQ0-F1
#
_cell.length_a   1.000
_cell.length_b   1.000
_cell.length_c   1.000
_cell.angle_alpha   90.00
_cell.angle_beta   90.00
_cell.angle_gamma   90.00
#
_symmetry.space_group_name_H-M   'P 1'
#
loop_
_entity.id
_entity.type
_entity.pdbx_description
1 polymer ?
#
loop_
_entity_poly.entity_id
_entity_poly.type
_entity_poly.pdbx_seq_one_letter_code
_entity_poly.pdbx_strand_id
1 'polypeptide(L)' 'MLCAGTAMSEDAAGTDGAAADGPAILVGKRYVDEAAGVELLCVKAGAGPLEYAGRELTLKSAKPLPSSD' A
#
# COMPACT_ATOMS: atom_id res chain seq x y z
N MET A 1 -5.13 7.38 6.84
CA MET A 1 -4.21 6.53 6.07
C MET A 1 -3.20 7.45 5.41
N LEU A 2 -1.91 7.10 5.42
CA LEU A 2 -0.84 7.94 4.90
C LEU A 2 -0.09 7.23 3.76
N CYS A 3 0.26 7.97 2.71
CA CYS A 3 1.24 7.59 1.68
C CYS A 3 2.45 8.50 1.85
N ALA A 4 3.62 7.97 2.17
CA ALA A 4 4.83 8.78 2.34
C ALA A 4 4.61 9.97 3.31
N GLY A 5 3.89 9.72 4.42
CA GLY A 5 3.53 10.74 5.41
C GLY A 5 2.41 11.73 5.01
N THR A 6 1.88 11.64 3.79
CA THR A 6 0.78 12.50 3.31
C THR A 6 -0.57 11.79 3.43
N ALA A 7 -1.61 12.49 3.91
CA ALA A 7 -2.96 11.95 3.98
C ALA A 7 -3.49 11.58 2.59
N MET A 8 -4.00 10.35 2.45
CA MET A 8 -4.70 9.94 1.23
C MET A 8 -6.02 10.70 1.08
N SER A 9 -6.32 11.08 -0.16
CA SER A 9 -7.53 11.80 -0.53
C SER A 9 -8.45 10.93 -1.39
N GLU A 10 -9.75 11.21 -1.36
CA GLU A 10 -10.75 10.56 -2.21
C GLU A 10 -10.74 11.12 -3.64
N ASP A 11 -10.04 12.23 -3.87
CA ASP A 11 -9.94 12.85 -5.18
C ASP A 11 -9.03 12.04 -6.11
N ALA A 12 -9.54 11.73 -7.30
CA ALA A 12 -8.83 10.95 -8.31
C ALA A 12 -7.74 11.76 -9.02
N ALA A 13 -7.74 13.10 -8.89
CA ALA A 13 -6.67 13.95 -9.38
C ALA A 13 -5.41 13.73 -8.52
N GLY A 14 -4.65 12.69 -8.87
CA GLY A 14 -3.41 12.36 -8.18
C GLY A 14 -2.39 13.47 -8.35
N THR A 15 -1.93 14.05 -7.24
CA THR A 15 -0.69 14.80 -7.20
C THR A 15 0.48 13.83 -7.30
N ASP A 16 1.57 14.22 -7.96
CA ASP A 16 2.78 13.41 -7.90
C ASP A 16 3.27 13.32 -6.45
N GLY A 17 3.50 12.09 -5.99
CA GLY A 17 3.86 11.81 -4.61
C GLY A 17 5.20 12.45 -4.25
N ALA A 18 5.30 12.98 -3.04
CA ALA A 18 6.56 13.51 -2.52
C ALA A 18 7.62 12.41 -2.42
N ALA A 19 8.90 12.77 -2.58
CA ALA A 19 10.00 11.86 -2.27
C ALA A 19 9.98 11.52 -0.77
N ALA A 20 10.15 10.24 -0.46
CA ALA A 20 10.25 9.73 0.92
C ALA A 20 11.29 8.61 0.99
N ASP A 21 11.90 8.46 2.15
CA ASP A 21 13.03 7.54 2.40
C ASP A 21 12.59 6.08 2.68
N GLY A 22 11.29 5.78 2.52
CA GLY A 22 10.73 4.45 2.77
C GLY A 22 10.73 3.52 1.53
N PRO A 23 10.37 2.24 1.73
CA PRO A 23 10.26 1.28 0.63
C PRO A 23 9.25 1.76 -0.42
N ALA A 24 9.63 1.69 -1.69
CA ALA A 24 8.77 2.14 -2.78
C ALA A 24 7.46 1.35 -2.84
N ILE A 25 6.36 2.05 -3.09
CA ILE A 25 5.03 1.45 -3.29
C ILE A 25 4.95 0.92 -4.71
N LEU A 26 4.66 -0.37 -4.84
CA LEU A 26 4.60 -1.07 -6.11
C LEU A 26 3.17 -1.15 -6.64
N VAL A 27 2.98 -0.77 -7.90
CA VAL A 27 1.70 -0.92 -8.60
C VAL A 27 1.32 -2.40 -8.76
N GLY A 28 0.02 -2.69 -8.66
CA GLY A 28 -0.54 -4.03 -8.79
C GLY A 28 -0.33 -4.92 -7.57
N LYS A 29 0.29 -4.40 -6.50
CA LYS A 29 0.47 -5.14 -5.25
C LYS A 29 -0.61 -4.79 -4.22
N ARG A 30 -0.96 -5.78 -3.41
CA ARG A 30 -1.88 -5.64 -2.28
C ARG A 30 -1.09 -5.40 -1.01
N TYR A 31 -1.51 -4.41 -0.24
CA TYR A 31 -0.93 -4.03 1.04
C TYR A 31 -1.97 -4.25 2.14
N VAL A 32 -1.53 -4.77 3.29
CA VAL A 32 -2.41 -5.16 4.39
C VAL A 32 -1.89 -4.73 5.76
N ASP A 33 -2.84 -4.38 6.63
CA ASP A 33 -2.68 -4.35 8.08
C ASP A 33 -3.63 -5.41 8.65
N GLU A 34 -3.08 -6.56 9.04
CA GLU A 34 -3.88 -7.67 9.59
C GLU A 34 -4.52 -7.32 10.94
N ALA A 35 -3.89 -6.47 11.74
CA ALA A 35 -4.43 -6.06 13.04
C ALA A 35 -5.66 -5.15 12.88
N ALA A 36 -5.67 -4.33 11.83
CA ALA A 36 -6.81 -3.47 11.49
C ALA A 36 -7.83 -4.11 10.54
N GLY A 37 -7.49 -5.25 9.90
CA GLY A 37 -8.31 -5.86 8.87
C GLY A 37 -8.38 -5.03 7.58
N VAL A 38 -7.37 -4.19 7.32
CA VAL A 38 -7.33 -3.28 6.19
C VAL A 38 -6.57 -3.93 5.02
N GLU A 39 -7.13 -3.86 3.82
CA GLU A 39 -6.48 -4.30 2.57
C GLU A 39 -6.68 -3.25 1.47
N LEU A 40 -5.61 -2.95 0.75
CA LEU A 40 -5.63 -2.03 -0.41
C LEU A 40 -4.81 -2.57 -1.57
N LEU A 41 -5.25 -2.25 -2.78
CA LEU A 41 -4.53 -2.48 -4.03
C LEU A 41 -3.88 -1.16 -4.48
N CYS A 42 -2.57 -1.17 -4.69
CA CYS A 42 -1.89 -0.02 -5.26
C CYS A 42 -2.12 0.04 -6.79
N VAL A 43 -2.69 1.14 -7.30
CA VAL A 43 -2.93 1.35 -8.75
C VAL A 43 -1.95 2.35 -9.40
N LYS A 44 -1.16 3.07 -8.61
CA LYS A 44 -0.10 3.99 -9.07
C LYS A 44 1.12 3.84 -8.17
N ALA A 45 2.29 3.58 -8.77
CA ALA A 45 3.54 3.50 -8.03
C ALA A 45 3.93 4.87 -7.43
N GLY A 46 4.69 4.85 -6.34
CA GLY A 46 5.13 6.07 -5.65
C GLY A 46 6.14 5.79 -4.56
N ALA A 47 6.67 6.85 -3.96
CA ALA A 47 7.47 6.72 -2.75
C ALA A 47 6.58 6.23 -1.59
N GLY A 48 7.13 5.36 -0.74
CA GLY A 48 6.46 4.86 0.45
C GLY A 48 7.08 5.39 1.75
N PRO A 49 6.67 4.86 2.91
CA PRO A 49 5.80 3.70 3.07
C PRO A 49 4.30 4.03 3.00
N LEU A 50 3.47 3.00 2.96
CA LEU A 50 2.03 3.08 3.20
C LEU A 50 1.75 2.83 4.67
N GLU A 51 0.98 3.70 5.33
CA GLU A 51 0.71 3.58 6.76
C GLU A 51 -0.78 3.70 7.09
N TYR A 52 -1.22 2.87 8.04
CA TYR A 52 -2.52 2.94 8.65
C TYR A 52 -2.41 3.02 10.18
N ALA A 53 -2.99 4.06 10.78
CA ALA A 53 -2.93 4.31 12.22
C ALA A 53 -1.50 4.26 12.80
N GLY A 54 -0.51 4.77 12.05
CA GLY A 54 0.90 4.80 12.46
C GLY A 54 1.64 3.46 12.30
N ARG A 55 1.05 2.46 11.66
CA ARG A 55 1.70 1.18 11.32
C ARG A 55 1.92 1.08 9.82
N GLU A 56 3.11 0.65 9.42
CA GLU A 56 3.43 0.35 8.03
C GLU A 56 2.63 -0.86 7.53
N LEU A 57 2.05 -0.73 6.34
CA LEU A 57 1.32 -1.78 5.67
C LEU A 57 2.31 -2.75 4.98
N THR A 58 2.05 -4.04 5.08
CA THR A 58 2.91 -5.09 4.51
C THR A 58 2.32 -5.65 3.22
N LEU A 59 3.17 -6.19 2.33
CA LEU A 59 2.68 -6.81 1.10
C LEU A 59 1.89 -8.07 1.44
N LYS A 60 0.63 -8.15 0.99
CA LYS A 60 -0.15 -9.38 1.07
C LYS A 60 0.45 -10.39 0.10
N SER A 61 1.20 -11.35 0.64
CA SER A 61 1.65 -12.49 -0.15
C SER A 61 0.45 -13.32 -0.56
N ALA A 62 0.37 -13.68 -1.84
CA ALA A 62 -0.60 -14.66 -2.27
C ALA A 62 -0.23 -16.00 -1.62
N LYS A 63 -1.14 -16.57 -0.84
CA LYS A 63 -1.00 -17.97 -0.46
C LYS A 63 -1.08 -18.77 -1.77
N PRO A 64 -0.02 -19.52 -2.15
CA PRO A 64 -0.10 -20.34 -3.34
C PRO A 64 -1.32 -21.24 -3.20
N LEU A 65 -2.19 -21.21 -4.20
CA LEU A 65 -3.26 -22.18 -4.30
C LEU A 65 -2.58 -23.56 -4.34
N PRO A 66 -3.07 -24.56 -3.57
CA PRO A 66 -2.60 -25.91 -3.75
C PRO A 66 -2.84 -26.27 -5.22
N SER A 67 -1.76 -26.57 -5.95
CA SER A 67 -1.85 -27.03 -7.34
C SER A 67 -2.78 -28.24 -7.35
N SER A 68 -3.89 -28.16 -8.09
CA SER A 68 -4.70 -29.33 -8.40
C SER A 68 -3.97 -30.12 -9.48
N ASP A 69 -3.50 -31.30 -9.12
CA ASP A 69 -3.17 -32.39 -10.05
C ASP A 69 -4.40 -33.31 -10.16
#